data_AF-A0A5C3NL26-F1
#
_entry.id   AF-A0A5C3NL26-F1
#
_cell.length_a   1.000
_cell.length_b   1.000
_cell.length_c   1.000
_cell.angle_alpha   90.00
_cell.angle_beta   90.00
_cell.angle_gamma   90.00
#
_symmetry.space_group_name_H-M   'P 1'
#
loop_
_entity.id
_entity.type
_entity.pdbx_description
1 polymer ?
#
loop_
_entity_poly.entity_id
_entity_poly.type
_entity_poly.pdbx_seq_one_letter_code
_entity_poly.pdbx_strand_id
1 'polypeptide(L)'
;MSTLELLFESLKNTPGLLGISLSTVNNFIRLAAILKTAILLRQVRTWNAAVAPAILPPHILSFIAGRLSLSETTVRALWDSLNQEIWSREGAVLDDGMVPPSTLDALSSKFWLCERMLFPTTQVCTNSQCINPEGLLRWKEEPKKVVLFTMADVSSVFCAILWLANPCLECKTYYGCVPAFIQVSDHSYVEHHVLEHFAMLSVLSWTSATNAAHIYHESLSKLKRSQHNEPRFRLRTEHVWDGFVALALLRDAKLHATILQKNWYTDAMRLRNERIRRSGQPEYAHWCTKCHRRFDQPDGTTKYVDCLITDGISIGRPCCGVAHCTGELRTPRDHWCDAHQEQARWCVIAIFTLRTRLQRAQVSHPTDAVSPDAPIDNDIEVKILDNGATVECPEKPETGIRTARGKFGRNFTHNEQLLVRPCGMIQGRETFFGSETVPQVVDMLKKKHLMPGSMPRIVCYDNNCGLYKWCAAHAYEGEALHLKVGLPVDVFHWTCKHKKSDIECSVHCNPHMFPDIIGPDGKTWYFNTSAAEQTNVWFGGYHAIVHEMSADKYDFFLDEMILCKNKLTRAKLEDEGCFPGYNEDLQFAMTDVSS
;
A
#
# COMPACT_ATOMS: atom_id res chain seq x y z
N MET A 1 -24.26 6.19 32.09
CA MET A 1 -25.02 4.91 32.12
C MET A 1 -26.20 5.10 33.05
N SER A 2 -27.42 4.85 32.59
CA SER A 2 -28.60 4.78 33.45
C SER A 2 -28.45 3.59 34.40
N THR A 3 -28.83 3.78 35.67
CA THR A 3 -28.88 2.69 36.64
C THR A 3 -30.05 1.76 36.33
N LEU A 4 -29.97 0.50 36.75
CA LEU A 4 -31.08 -0.47 36.66
C LEU A 4 -32.38 0.07 37.27
N GLU A 5 -32.26 0.92 38.28
CA GLU A 5 -33.37 1.62 38.94
C GLU A 5 -34.09 2.60 38.00
N LEU A 6 -33.36 3.39 37.22
CA LEU A 6 -33.94 4.33 36.26
C LEU A 6 -34.67 3.62 35.11
N LEU A 7 -34.09 2.51 34.62
CA LEU A 7 -34.74 1.65 33.63
C LEU A 7 -36.05 1.05 34.17
N PHE A 8 -36.03 0.57 35.41
CA PHE A 8 -37.20 -0.04 36.04
C PHE A 8 -38.31 0.98 36.29
N GLU A 9 -37.99 2.17 36.82
CA GLU A 9 -38.99 3.23 37.03
C GLU A 9 -39.59 3.73 35.71
N SER A 10 -38.80 3.83 34.63
CA SER A 10 -39.34 4.20 33.31
C SER A 10 -40.33 3.16 32.76
N LEU A 11 -40.05 1.86 32.97
CA LEU A 11 -40.93 0.77 32.51
C LEU A 11 -42.18 0.61 33.38
N LYS A 12 -42.07 0.85 34.69
CA LYS A 12 -43.16 0.72 35.68
C LYS A 12 -44.28 1.73 35.44
N ASN A 13 -43.95 2.91 34.93
CA ASN A 13 -44.91 3.98 34.63
C ASN A 13 -45.72 3.74 33.34
N THR A 14 -45.41 2.69 32.57
CA THR A 14 -46.04 2.43 31.28
C THR A 14 -46.93 1.18 31.34
N PRO A 15 -48.25 1.32 31.18
CA PRO A 15 -49.19 0.20 31.31
C PRO A 15 -48.89 -0.95 30.34
N GLY A 16 -48.84 -2.19 30.85
CA GLY A 16 -48.68 -3.41 30.06
C GLY A 16 -47.23 -3.86 29.81
N LEU A 17 -46.21 -3.09 30.21
CA LEU A 17 -44.79 -3.48 30.02
C LEU A 17 -44.23 -4.41 31.12
N LEU A 18 -44.86 -4.49 32.30
CA LEU A 18 -44.41 -5.33 33.41
C LEU A 18 -44.47 -6.85 33.12
N GLY A 19 -45.22 -7.27 32.10
CA GLY A 19 -45.30 -8.68 31.68
C GLY A 19 -44.20 -9.12 30.70
N ILE A 20 -43.29 -8.22 30.31
CA ILE A 20 -42.28 -8.46 29.28
C ILE A 20 -40.97 -8.92 29.93
N SER A 21 -40.31 -9.91 29.33
CA SER A 21 -39.02 -10.41 29.85
C SER A 21 -37.91 -9.36 29.72
N LEU A 22 -36.99 -9.34 30.66
CA LEU A 22 -35.79 -8.49 30.60
C LEU A 22 -34.97 -8.73 29.32
N SER A 23 -34.92 -9.98 28.86
CA SER A 23 -34.26 -10.36 27.59
C SER A 23 -34.89 -9.64 26.39
N THR A 24 -36.23 -9.59 26.35
CA THR A 24 -36.98 -8.88 25.30
C THR A 24 -36.70 -7.38 25.33
N VAL A 25 -36.68 -6.76 26.51
CA VAL A 25 -36.35 -5.33 26.67
C VAL A 25 -34.92 -5.05 26.19
N ASN A 26 -33.95 -5.88 26.58
CA ASN A 26 -32.56 -5.74 26.12
C ASN A 26 -32.43 -5.92 24.59
N ASN A 27 -33.13 -6.88 24.00
CA ASN A 27 -33.15 -7.08 22.55
C ASN A 27 -33.78 -5.89 21.82
N PHE A 28 -34.84 -5.29 22.37
CA PHE A 28 -35.42 -4.05 21.86
C PHE A 28 -34.43 -2.89 21.88
N ILE A 29 -33.78 -2.65 23.03
CA ILE A 29 -32.78 -1.59 23.18
C ILE A 29 -31.66 -1.77 22.15
N ARG A 30 -31.14 -3.00 21.99
CA ARG A 30 -30.08 -3.32 21.03
C ARG A 30 -30.52 -3.06 19.59
N LEU A 31 -31.67 -3.60 19.18
CA LEU A 31 -32.16 -3.45 17.81
C LEU A 31 -32.49 -1.99 17.47
N ALA A 32 -33.12 -1.27 18.40
CA ALA A 32 -33.43 0.15 18.22
C ALA A 32 -32.16 1.02 18.13
N ALA A 33 -31.13 0.70 18.93
CA ALA A 33 -29.84 1.38 18.87
C ALA A 33 -29.12 1.14 17.52
N ILE A 34 -29.14 -0.10 17.00
CA ILE A 34 -28.61 -0.44 15.66
C ILE A 34 -29.34 0.36 14.58
N LEU A 35 -30.66 0.47 14.68
CA LEU A 35 -31.49 1.16 13.70
C LEU A 35 -31.51 2.68 13.85
N LYS A 36 -30.76 3.27 14.78
CA LYS A 36 -30.71 4.72 15.04
C LYS A 36 -30.50 5.53 13.77
N THR A 37 -29.53 5.14 12.94
CA THR A 37 -29.25 5.81 11.66
C THR A 37 -30.40 5.63 10.67
N ALA A 38 -31.01 4.44 10.60
CA ALA A 38 -32.20 4.23 9.76
C ALA A 38 -33.40 5.10 10.21
N ILE A 39 -33.58 5.28 11.53
CA ILE A 39 -34.61 6.14 12.12
C ILE A 39 -34.34 7.61 11.75
N LEU A 40 -33.09 8.07 11.87
CA LEU A 40 -32.66 9.44 11.55
C LEU A 40 -32.91 9.81 10.09
N LEU A 41 -32.53 8.93 9.16
CA LEU A 41 -32.65 9.16 7.72
C LEU A 41 -34.11 9.24 7.23
N ARG A 42 -35.07 8.94 8.11
CA ARG A 42 -36.51 9.02 7.86
C ARG A 42 -37.15 10.28 8.48
N GLN A 43 -36.38 11.08 9.20
CA GLN A 43 -36.85 12.36 9.76
C GLN A 43 -36.84 13.50 8.73
N VAL A 44 -37.44 14.63 9.09
CA VAL A 44 -37.34 15.87 8.33
C VAL A 44 -35.89 16.37 8.24
N ARG A 45 -35.53 17.08 7.16
CA ARG A 45 -34.13 17.50 6.93
C ARG A 45 -33.58 18.41 8.04
N THR A 46 -34.47 19.16 8.69
CA THR A 46 -34.18 20.09 9.79
C THR A 46 -34.16 19.41 11.16
N TRP A 47 -34.33 18.08 11.22
CA TRP A 47 -34.35 17.37 12.48
C TRP A 47 -32.97 17.38 13.14
N ASN A 48 -32.92 17.72 14.42
CA ASN A 48 -31.67 17.67 15.18
C ASN A 48 -31.29 16.20 15.44
N ALA A 49 -30.14 15.76 14.89
CA ALA A 49 -29.66 14.39 15.03
C ALA A 49 -29.46 13.94 16.48
N ALA A 50 -29.20 14.90 17.38
CA ALA A 50 -29.01 14.64 18.81
C ALA A 50 -30.33 14.31 19.56
N VAL A 51 -31.49 14.51 18.93
CA VAL A 51 -32.80 14.36 19.58
C VAL A 51 -33.54 13.13 19.02
N ALA A 52 -33.97 12.24 19.91
CA ALA A 52 -34.81 11.09 19.54
C ALA A 52 -36.17 11.54 19.00
N PRO A 53 -36.67 10.95 17.89
CA PRO A 53 -38.02 11.22 17.43
C PRO A 53 -39.05 10.67 18.42
N ALA A 54 -40.07 11.48 18.71
CA ALA A 54 -41.17 11.11 19.59
C ALA A 54 -41.94 9.88 19.07
N ILE A 55 -42.05 9.74 17.75
CA ILE A 55 -42.77 8.63 17.11
C ILE A 55 -41.80 7.86 16.20
N LEU A 56 -41.73 6.55 16.36
CA LEU A 56 -41.00 5.68 15.44
C LEU A 56 -41.65 5.68 14.05
N PRO A 57 -40.86 5.76 12.96
CA PRO A 57 -41.38 5.59 11.61
C PRO A 57 -42.15 4.25 11.47
N PRO A 58 -43.36 4.22 10.86
CA PRO A 58 -44.23 3.05 10.86
C PRO A 58 -43.55 1.76 10.36
N HIS A 59 -42.76 1.84 9.29
CA HIS A 59 -42.03 0.67 8.77
C HIS A 59 -40.97 0.11 9.72
N ILE A 60 -40.28 0.97 10.49
CA ILE A 60 -39.28 0.55 11.50
C ILE A 60 -39.99 -0.10 12.68
N LEU A 61 -41.12 0.48 13.09
CA LEU A 61 -41.96 -0.04 14.14
C LEU A 61 -42.49 -1.44 13.78
N SER A 62 -43.06 -1.62 12.58
CA SER A 62 -43.54 -2.94 12.13
C SER A 62 -42.39 -3.95 11.97
N PHE A 63 -41.19 -3.50 11.58
CA PHE A 63 -40.00 -4.35 11.51
C PHE A 63 -39.57 -4.84 12.90
N ILE A 64 -39.44 -3.94 13.88
CA ILE A 64 -39.06 -4.29 15.26
C ILE A 64 -40.13 -5.21 15.87
N ALA A 65 -41.41 -4.91 15.68
CA ALA A 65 -42.53 -5.73 16.13
C ALA A 65 -42.44 -7.16 15.57
N GLY A 66 -42.24 -7.30 14.25
CA GLY A 66 -42.07 -8.60 13.60
C GLY A 66 -40.82 -9.35 14.07
N ARG A 67 -39.68 -8.65 14.21
CA ARG A 67 -38.39 -9.28 14.57
C ARG A 67 -38.37 -9.78 16.02
N LEU A 68 -39.01 -9.06 16.92
CA LEU A 68 -39.09 -9.41 18.35
C LEU A 68 -40.35 -10.21 18.71
N SER A 69 -41.22 -10.49 17.72
CA SER A 69 -42.53 -11.13 17.93
C SER A 69 -43.39 -10.39 18.98
N LEU A 70 -43.40 -9.06 18.92
CA LEU A 70 -44.17 -8.17 19.79
C LEU A 70 -45.32 -7.51 19.02
N SER A 71 -46.36 -7.09 19.73
CA SER A 71 -47.37 -6.21 19.14
C SER A 71 -46.79 -4.81 18.90
N GLU A 72 -47.28 -4.14 17.87
CA GLU A 72 -46.92 -2.74 17.58
C GLU A 72 -47.20 -1.81 18.76
N THR A 73 -48.27 -2.06 19.53
CA THR A 73 -48.60 -1.29 20.73
C THR A 73 -47.54 -1.40 21.80
N THR A 74 -47.01 -2.61 22.01
CA THR A 74 -45.93 -2.87 22.97
C THR A 74 -44.63 -2.19 22.53
N VAL A 75 -44.30 -2.24 21.23
CA VAL A 75 -43.10 -1.56 20.70
C VAL A 75 -43.19 -0.04 20.86
N ARG A 76 -44.38 0.56 20.66
CA ARG A 76 -44.58 2.01 20.92
C ARG A 76 -44.37 2.33 22.39
N ALA A 77 -45.00 1.59 23.29
CA ALA A 77 -44.84 1.77 24.73
C ALA A 77 -43.37 1.66 25.18
N LEU A 78 -42.62 0.68 24.63
CA LEU A 78 -41.18 0.55 24.88
C LEU A 78 -40.38 1.75 24.35
N TRP A 79 -40.70 2.23 23.14
CA TRP A 79 -40.04 3.40 22.57
C TRP A 79 -40.32 4.66 23.39
N ASP A 80 -41.57 4.92 23.75
CA ASP A 80 -41.96 6.09 24.54
C ASP A 80 -41.24 6.14 25.89
N SER A 81 -40.98 4.97 26.48
CA SER A 81 -40.30 4.84 27.78
C SER A 81 -38.78 4.90 27.69
N LEU A 82 -38.18 4.47 26.57
CA LEU A 82 -36.73 4.21 26.46
C LEU A 82 -36.02 5.03 25.38
N ASN A 83 -36.73 5.84 24.58
CA ASN A 83 -36.13 6.53 23.43
C ASN A 83 -34.92 7.40 23.81
N GLN A 84 -35.00 8.20 24.88
CA GLN A 84 -33.91 9.08 25.32
C GLN A 84 -32.69 8.27 25.74
N GLU A 85 -32.89 7.15 26.44
CA GLU A 85 -31.79 6.28 26.82
C GLU A 85 -31.12 5.67 25.58
N ILE A 86 -31.92 5.09 24.69
CA ILE A 86 -31.42 4.49 23.44
C ILE A 86 -30.67 5.53 22.60
N TRP A 87 -31.15 6.78 22.58
CA TRP A 87 -30.55 7.86 21.80
C TRP A 87 -29.27 8.44 22.43
N SER A 88 -29.22 8.50 23.76
CA SER A 88 -28.05 9.01 24.51
C SER A 88 -26.88 8.04 24.54
N ARG A 89 -27.10 6.76 24.21
CA ARG A 89 -26.00 5.79 24.02
C ARG A 89 -25.15 6.26 22.84
N GLU A 90 -23.90 6.64 23.14
CA GLU A 90 -22.88 6.82 22.12
C GLU A 90 -22.67 5.50 21.36
N GLY A 91 -22.42 5.63 20.06
CA GLY A 91 -22.55 4.59 19.05
C GLY A 91 -22.18 3.20 19.54
N ALA A 92 -23.19 2.32 19.62
CA ALA A 92 -23.05 0.90 19.85
C ALA A 92 -21.95 0.52 20.88
N VAL A 93 -22.30 0.55 22.17
CA VAL A 93 -21.77 -0.45 23.13
C VAL A 93 -22.32 -1.84 22.77
N LEU A 94 -22.08 -2.25 21.53
CA LEU A 94 -21.99 -3.64 21.15
C LEU A 94 -20.51 -3.80 20.90
N ASP A 95 -19.84 -4.40 21.87
CA ASP A 95 -18.55 -5.05 21.68
C ASP A 95 -18.52 -5.63 20.25
N ASP A 96 -17.53 -5.24 19.44
CA ASP A 96 -17.47 -5.54 18.00
C ASP A 96 -17.60 -7.07 17.73
N GLY A 97 -17.32 -7.88 18.75
CA GLY A 97 -17.52 -9.33 18.77
C GLY A 97 -18.96 -9.85 18.93
N MET A 98 -19.99 -9.00 19.08
CA MET A 98 -21.37 -9.41 19.44
C MET A 98 -22.48 -8.76 18.60
N VAL A 99 -22.19 -8.20 17.42
CA VAL A 99 -23.24 -7.92 16.42
C VAL A 99 -23.71 -9.26 15.84
N PRO A 100 -24.97 -9.69 16.02
CA PRO A 100 -25.45 -10.95 15.47
C PRO A 100 -25.24 -10.98 13.95
N PRO A 101 -24.93 -12.15 13.36
CA PRO A 101 -24.89 -12.30 11.91
C PRO A 101 -26.20 -11.78 11.31
N SER A 102 -26.12 -10.88 10.33
CA SER A 102 -27.33 -10.32 9.72
C SER A 102 -28.13 -11.42 9.04
N THR A 103 -29.38 -11.57 9.43
CA THR A 103 -30.28 -12.55 8.81
C THR A 103 -31.15 -11.82 7.79
N LEU A 104 -30.75 -11.86 6.52
CA LEU A 104 -31.59 -11.37 5.41
C LEU A 104 -32.69 -12.38 5.09
N ASP A 105 -33.70 -12.44 5.95
CA ASP A 105 -34.91 -13.23 5.72
C ASP A 105 -35.99 -12.44 4.95
N ALA A 106 -37.19 -13.02 4.86
CA ALA A 106 -38.34 -12.40 4.20
C ALA A 106 -38.76 -11.10 4.91
N LEU A 107 -38.64 -11.02 6.23
CA LEU A 107 -38.97 -9.81 7.00
C LEU A 107 -37.99 -8.68 6.66
N SER A 108 -36.69 -8.98 6.66
CA SER A 108 -35.64 -8.02 6.27
C SER A 108 -35.87 -7.51 4.84
N SER A 109 -36.23 -8.39 3.91
CA SER A 109 -36.52 -8.01 2.52
C SER A 109 -37.81 -7.19 2.37
N LYS A 110 -38.83 -7.43 3.20
CA LYS A 110 -40.09 -6.67 3.18
C LYS A 110 -39.90 -5.21 3.62
N PHE A 111 -39.05 -4.98 4.61
CA PHE A 111 -38.87 -3.66 5.22
C PHE A 111 -37.57 -2.95 4.82
N TRP A 112 -36.67 -3.62 4.11
CA TRP A 112 -35.32 -3.13 3.75
C TRP A 112 -34.49 -2.75 4.98
N LEU A 113 -34.64 -3.51 6.06
CA LEU A 113 -33.95 -3.33 7.34
C LEU A 113 -33.33 -4.65 7.79
N CYS A 114 -32.22 -4.58 8.51
CA CYS A 114 -31.61 -5.72 9.18
C CYS A 114 -30.72 -5.25 10.34
N GLU A 115 -30.18 -6.21 11.08
CA GLU A 115 -29.37 -6.01 12.29
C GLU A 115 -27.97 -5.42 11.98
N ARG A 116 -27.59 -5.36 10.70
CA ARG A 116 -26.34 -4.75 10.24
C ARG A 116 -26.59 -4.05 8.90
N MET A 117 -26.56 -2.73 8.90
CA MET A 117 -26.73 -1.91 7.71
C MET A 117 -25.52 -1.00 7.51
N LEU A 118 -25.15 -0.78 6.24
CA LEU A 118 -24.10 0.16 5.90
C LEU A 118 -24.70 1.53 5.61
N PHE A 119 -24.15 2.54 6.27
CA PHE A 119 -24.48 3.95 6.09
C PHE A 119 -23.20 4.74 5.79
N PRO A 120 -23.31 5.87 5.07
CA PRO A 120 -22.20 6.81 4.95
C PRO A 120 -21.71 7.28 6.33
N THR A 121 -20.41 7.58 6.42
CA THR A 121 -19.77 8.06 7.65
C THR A 121 -20.25 9.44 8.08
N THR A 122 -20.81 10.22 7.14
CA THR A 122 -21.33 11.56 7.39
C THR A 122 -22.86 11.55 7.33
N GLN A 123 -23.50 12.26 8.27
CA GLN A 123 -24.96 12.41 8.34
C GLN A 123 -25.47 13.69 7.68
N VAL A 124 -24.54 14.59 7.33
CA VAL A 124 -24.77 15.88 6.68
C VAL A 124 -23.80 16.04 5.50
N CYS A 125 -24.08 16.99 4.60
CA CYS A 125 -23.20 17.22 3.47
C CYS A 125 -21.95 18.01 3.90
N THR A 126 -20.77 17.41 3.70
CA THR A 126 -19.47 18.02 4.00
C THR A 126 -18.87 18.78 2.82
N ASN A 127 -19.60 18.93 1.71
CA ASN A 127 -19.16 19.73 0.57
C ASN A 127 -19.33 21.23 0.90
N SER A 128 -18.24 22.00 0.82
CA SER A 128 -18.25 23.45 1.06
C SER A 128 -19.14 24.22 0.08
N GLN A 129 -19.44 23.65 -1.09
CA GLN A 129 -20.34 24.22 -2.09
C GLN A 129 -21.79 23.76 -1.94
N CYS A 130 -22.13 23.02 -0.89
CA CYS A 130 -23.49 22.57 -0.66
C CYS A 130 -24.41 23.73 -0.27
N ILE A 131 -25.58 23.82 -0.89
CA ILE A 131 -26.61 24.83 -0.57
C ILE A 131 -27.23 24.59 0.82
N ASN A 132 -27.12 23.36 1.36
CA ASN A 132 -27.69 23.01 2.65
C ASN A 132 -26.75 22.08 3.44
N PRO A 133 -25.64 22.61 3.98
CA PRO A 133 -24.61 21.82 4.66
C PRO A 133 -25.08 21.25 6.01
N GLU A 134 -26.08 21.85 6.64
CA GLU A 134 -26.60 21.42 7.96
C GLU A 134 -27.75 20.41 7.87
N GLY A 135 -28.34 20.24 6.68
CA GLY A 135 -29.48 19.34 6.49
C GLY A 135 -29.08 17.86 6.54
N LEU A 136 -29.90 17.04 7.22
CA LEU A 136 -29.72 15.59 7.24
C LEU A 136 -29.80 14.99 5.83
N LEU A 137 -28.87 14.08 5.56
CA LEU A 137 -28.87 13.27 4.34
C LEU A 137 -30.10 12.35 4.28
N ARG A 138 -30.52 11.98 3.07
CA ARG A 138 -31.69 11.11 2.83
C ARG A 138 -31.38 10.00 1.83
N TRP A 139 -32.18 8.93 1.90
CA TRP A 139 -32.16 7.85 0.93
C TRP A 139 -32.44 8.41 -0.46
N LYS A 140 -31.54 8.14 -1.40
CA LYS A 140 -31.79 8.40 -2.83
C LYS A 140 -32.69 7.31 -3.42
N GLU A 141 -32.32 6.07 -3.11
CA GLU A 141 -32.86 4.83 -3.66
C GLU A 141 -33.17 3.89 -2.50
N GLU A 142 -33.92 2.82 -2.79
CA GLU A 142 -34.09 1.73 -1.84
C GLU A 142 -32.72 1.12 -1.48
N PRO A 143 -32.49 0.70 -0.22
CA PRO A 143 -31.24 0.10 0.19
C PRO A 143 -30.87 -1.11 -0.68
N LYS A 144 -29.62 -1.17 -1.14
CA LYS A 144 -29.15 -2.27 -2.00
C LYS A 144 -28.67 -3.44 -1.16
N LYS A 145 -28.98 -4.66 -1.60
CA LYS A 145 -28.38 -5.87 -1.03
C LYS A 145 -26.91 -5.94 -1.47
N VAL A 146 -26.02 -6.07 -0.50
CA VAL A 146 -24.56 -6.17 -0.71
C VAL A 146 -23.98 -7.28 0.18
N VAL A 147 -22.78 -7.72 -0.16
CA VAL A 147 -22.01 -8.68 0.63
C VAL A 147 -20.93 -7.93 1.40
N LEU A 148 -20.81 -8.24 2.68
CA LEU A 148 -19.84 -7.69 3.59
C LEU A 148 -18.84 -8.77 3.99
N PHE A 149 -17.54 -8.47 3.81
CA PHE A 149 -16.43 -9.32 4.22
C PHE A 149 -15.78 -8.69 5.46
N THR A 150 -15.81 -9.38 6.60
CA THR A 150 -15.29 -8.91 7.90
C THR A 150 -14.38 -9.95 8.53
N MET A 151 -13.60 -9.57 9.54
CA MET A 151 -12.82 -10.52 10.34
C MET A 151 -13.71 -11.53 11.10
N ALA A 152 -14.96 -11.15 11.37
CA ALA A 152 -15.90 -11.97 12.12
C ALA A 152 -16.62 -12.99 11.24
N ASP A 153 -17.11 -12.57 10.07
CA ASP A 153 -17.92 -13.37 9.15
C ASP A 153 -18.04 -12.77 7.74
N VAL A 154 -18.62 -13.55 6.83
CA VAL A 154 -19.18 -13.05 5.58
C VAL A 154 -20.71 -13.04 5.67
N SER A 155 -21.30 -11.87 5.45
CA SER A 155 -22.74 -11.68 5.61
C SER A 155 -23.34 -10.83 4.49
N SER A 156 -24.60 -11.11 4.15
CA SER A 156 -25.37 -10.21 3.27
C SER A 156 -26.02 -9.13 4.12
N VAL A 157 -25.89 -7.87 3.70
CA VAL A 157 -26.42 -6.70 4.41
C VAL A 157 -27.12 -5.74 3.43
N PHE A 158 -27.85 -4.77 3.97
CA PHE A 158 -28.35 -3.64 3.19
C PHE A 158 -27.39 -2.46 3.28
N CYS A 159 -27.10 -1.85 2.14
CA CYS A 159 -26.34 -0.61 2.04
C CYS A 159 -27.28 0.52 1.59
N ALA A 160 -27.42 1.54 2.44
CA ALA A 160 -28.20 2.73 2.15
C ALA A 160 -27.31 3.75 1.42
N ILE A 161 -27.58 3.99 0.14
CA ILE A 161 -26.90 5.03 -0.63
C ILE A 161 -27.57 6.38 -0.32
N LEU A 162 -26.82 7.28 0.32
CA LEU A 162 -27.27 8.66 0.53
C LEU A 162 -26.64 9.58 -0.51
N TRP A 163 -27.42 10.56 -0.99
CA TRP A 163 -26.88 11.69 -1.74
C TRP A 163 -25.85 12.40 -0.88
N LEU A 164 -24.63 12.51 -1.38
CA LEU A 164 -23.74 13.60 -1.00
C LEU A 164 -24.12 14.75 -1.94
N ALA A 165 -24.76 15.78 -1.41
CA ALA A 165 -25.37 16.82 -2.23
C ALA A 165 -24.32 17.70 -2.94
N ASN A 166 -24.01 17.42 -4.21
CA ASN A 166 -23.96 18.36 -5.35
C ASN A 166 -23.81 17.61 -6.71
N PRO A 167 -24.11 18.23 -7.86
CA PRO A 167 -24.45 17.57 -9.12
C PRO A 167 -23.23 17.14 -9.96
N CYS A 168 -22.21 16.50 -9.38
CA CYS A 168 -21.35 15.66 -10.21
C CYS A 168 -22.09 14.34 -10.41
N LEU A 169 -22.77 14.19 -11.56
CA LEU A 169 -23.51 12.99 -11.97
C LEU A 169 -22.64 11.71 -12.07
N GLU A 170 -21.33 11.81 -11.82
CA GLU A 170 -20.37 10.70 -12.01
C GLU A 170 -19.45 10.43 -10.82
N CYS A 171 -19.39 11.29 -9.79
CA CYS A 171 -18.34 11.22 -8.77
C CYS A 171 -18.80 10.59 -7.43
N LYS A 172 -18.27 9.40 -7.07
CA LYS A 172 -18.34 8.87 -5.69
C LYS A 172 -17.20 9.49 -4.87
N THR A 173 -17.53 10.34 -3.90
CA THR A 173 -16.56 11.05 -3.05
C THR A 173 -16.43 10.38 -1.69
N TYR A 174 -15.21 10.09 -1.25
CA TYR A 174 -14.92 9.66 0.13
C TYR A 174 -14.51 10.87 0.97
N TYR A 175 -15.15 11.09 2.12
CA TYR A 175 -14.93 12.29 2.95
C TYR A 175 -14.06 12.02 4.17
N GLY A 176 -12.90 12.71 4.22
CA GLY A 176 -12.16 13.14 5.42
C GLY A 176 -11.61 12.07 6.38
N CYS A 177 -12.08 10.83 6.29
CA CYS A 177 -11.68 9.73 7.15
C CYS A 177 -11.62 8.43 6.35
N VAL A 178 -10.80 7.48 6.84
CA VAL A 178 -10.80 6.12 6.29
C VAL A 178 -12.04 5.41 6.85
N PRO A 179 -12.99 4.98 6.00
CA PRO A 179 -14.22 4.34 6.45
C PRO A 179 -13.94 2.92 6.98
N ALA A 180 -14.76 2.47 7.94
CA ALA A 180 -14.67 1.11 8.48
C ALA A 180 -14.91 0.01 7.42
N PHE A 181 -15.68 0.33 6.37
CA PHE A 181 -15.96 -0.58 5.26
C PHE A 181 -15.68 0.12 3.93
N ILE A 182 -14.89 -0.51 3.08
CA ILE A 182 -14.46 0.02 1.78
C ILE A 182 -15.21 -0.72 0.67
N GLN A 183 -15.80 0.03 -0.25
CA GLN A 183 -16.47 -0.54 -1.42
C GLN A 183 -15.43 -1.04 -2.43
N VAL A 184 -15.40 -2.35 -2.66
CA VAL A 184 -14.48 -3.00 -3.63
C VAL A 184 -15.18 -3.42 -4.92
N SER A 185 -16.51 -3.54 -4.91
CA SER A 185 -17.33 -3.68 -6.12
C SER A 185 -18.73 -3.10 -5.87
N ASP A 186 -19.60 -3.07 -6.88
CA ASP A 186 -20.94 -2.52 -6.72
C ASP A 186 -21.78 -3.24 -5.65
N HIS A 187 -21.51 -4.53 -5.41
CA HIS A 187 -22.22 -5.37 -4.45
C HIS A 187 -21.32 -5.96 -3.36
N SER A 188 -20.10 -5.45 -3.18
CA SER A 188 -19.16 -5.98 -2.19
C SER A 188 -18.43 -4.88 -1.43
N TYR A 189 -18.40 -5.06 -0.11
CA TYR A 189 -17.68 -4.21 0.84
C TYR A 189 -16.75 -5.07 1.69
N VAL A 190 -15.56 -4.57 1.95
CA VAL A 190 -14.56 -5.24 2.78
C VAL A 190 -14.26 -4.33 3.98
N GLU A 191 -14.25 -4.92 5.16
CA GLU A 191 -13.84 -4.26 6.39
C GLU A 191 -12.38 -3.80 6.29
N HIS A 192 -12.12 -2.62 6.82
CA HIS A 192 -10.79 -2.01 6.90
C HIS A 192 -9.76 -2.98 7.51
N HIS A 193 -10.06 -3.65 8.62
CA HIS A 193 -9.15 -4.62 9.25
C HIS A 193 -8.82 -5.83 8.37
N VAL A 194 -9.76 -6.29 7.54
CA VAL A 194 -9.50 -7.38 6.57
C VAL A 194 -8.49 -6.93 5.51
N LEU A 195 -8.62 -5.69 5.02
CA LEU A 195 -7.67 -5.12 4.07
C LEU A 195 -6.29 -4.86 4.70
N GLU A 196 -6.24 -4.45 5.96
CA GLU A 196 -4.98 -4.37 6.72
C GLU A 196 -4.34 -5.75 6.87
N HIS A 197 -5.13 -6.78 7.16
CA HIS A 197 -4.64 -8.16 7.22
C HIS A 197 -4.03 -8.59 5.89
N PHE A 198 -4.66 -8.28 4.75
CA PHE A 198 -4.09 -8.56 3.43
C PHE A 198 -2.79 -7.82 3.18
N ALA A 199 -2.71 -6.53 3.51
CA ALA A 199 -1.47 -5.78 3.40
C ALA A 199 -0.35 -6.42 4.24
N MET A 200 -0.65 -6.87 5.47
CA MET A 200 0.33 -7.55 6.32
C MET A 200 0.76 -8.91 5.77
N LEU A 201 -0.14 -9.71 5.20
CA LEU A 201 0.23 -10.95 4.49
C LEU A 201 1.16 -10.66 3.30
N SER A 202 0.93 -9.58 2.56
CA SER A 202 1.84 -9.18 1.48
C SER A 202 3.21 -8.70 2.01
N VAL A 203 3.26 -8.03 3.16
CA VAL A 203 4.52 -7.52 3.76
C VAL A 203 5.35 -8.64 4.40
N LEU A 204 4.71 -9.55 5.13
CA LEU A 204 5.40 -10.57 5.95
C LEU A 204 5.65 -11.88 5.19
N SER A 205 4.83 -12.20 4.20
CA SER A 205 4.86 -13.50 3.52
C SER A 205 4.66 -13.42 2.00
N TRP A 206 4.85 -12.24 1.38
CA TRP A 206 4.71 -12.02 -0.06
C TRP A 206 3.44 -12.63 -0.66
N THR A 207 2.36 -12.60 0.11
CA THR A 207 1.13 -13.22 -0.29
C THR A 207 0.48 -12.39 -1.39
N SER A 208 0.25 -13.03 -2.54
CA SER A 208 -0.45 -12.43 -3.67
C SER A 208 -1.91 -12.14 -3.33
N ALA A 209 -2.54 -11.19 -4.02
CA ALA A 209 -3.96 -10.87 -3.83
C ALA A 209 -4.88 -12.10 -4.01
N THR A 210 -4.53 -13.01 -4.92
CA THR A 210 -5.24 -14.28 -5.12
C THR A 210 -5.11 -15.18 -3.88
N ASN A 211 -3.89 -15.36 -3.36
CA ASN A 211 -3.67 -16.19 -2.18
C ASN A 211 -4.30 -15.58 -0.94
N ALA A 212 -4.28 -14.25 -0.79
CA ALA A 212 -4.95 -13.55 0.29
C ALA A 212 -6.48 -13.78 0.26
N ALA A 213 -7.09 -13.72 -0.93
CA ALA A 213 -8.50 -14.04 -1.10
C ALA A 213 -8.82 -15.51 -0.72
N HIS A 214 -7.94 -16.45 -1.10
CA HIS A 214 -8.08 -17.87 -0.73
C HIS A 214 -7.92 -18.08 0.78
N ILE A 215 -6.89 -17.51 1.41
CA ILE A 215 -6.69 -17.58 2.86
C ILE A 215 -7.93 -17.06 3.59
N TYR A 216 -8.46 -15.91 3.18
CA TYR A 216 -9.68 -15.38 3.76
C TYR A 216 -10.86 -16.35 3.61
N HIS A 217 -11.06 -16.88 2.40
CA HIS A 217 -12.18 -17.77 2.11
C HIS A 217 -12.12 -19.05 2.97
N GLU A 218 -10.95 -19.67 3.07
CA GLU A 218 -10.75 -20.94 3.76
C GLU A 218 -10.65 -20.80 5.29
N SER A 219 -10.11 -19.68 5.81
CA SER A 219 -9.79 -19.55 7.25
C SER A 219 -10.62 -18.50 8.00
N LEU A 220 -11.11 -17.45 7.33
CA LEU A 220 -11.76 -16.31 7.99
C LEU A 220 -13.25 -16.17 7.65
N SER A 221 -13.72 -16.74 6.54
CA SER A 221 -15.06 -16.47 6.03
C SER A 221 -16.20 -16.99 6.92
N LYS A 222 -15.93 -18.03 7.72
CA LYS A 222 -16.90 -18.77 8.56
C LYS A 222 -18.19 -19.16 7.82
N LEU A 223 -18.12 -19.32 6.50
CA LEU A 223 -19.25 -19.70 5.66
C LEU A 223 -19.69 -21.13 6.00
N LYS A 224 -21.01 -21.35 6.01
CA LYS A 224 -21.55 -22.72 6.08
C LYS A 224 -21.20 -23.47 4.79
N ARG A 225 -21.13 -24.80 4.86
CA ARG A 225 -20.86 -25.66 3.69
C ARG A 225 -21.80 -25.39 2.51
N SER A 226 -23.06 -25.03 2.77
CA SER A 226 -24.03 -24.66 1.73
C SER A 226 -23.71 -23.33 1.03
N GLN A 227 -23.05 -22.41 1.73
CA GLN A 227 -22.71 -21.07 1.23
C GLN A 227 -21.33 -21.01 0.58
N HIS A 228 -20.47 -21.99 0.87
CA HIS A 228 -19.07 -22.03 0.41
C HIS A 228 -18.93 -21.94 -1.12
N ASN A 229 -19.86 -22.54 -1.86
CA ASN A 229 -19.85 -22.56 -3.32
C ASN A 229 -20.67 -21.43 -3.96
N GLU A 230 -21.27 -20.53 -3.17
CA GLU A 230 -22.04 -19.42 -3.72
C GLU A 230 -21.10 -18.31 -4.23
N PRO A 231 -21.15 -17.95 -5.54
CA PRO A 231 -20.22 -16.98 -6.11
C PRO A 231 -20.22 -15.60 -5.44
N ARG A 232 -21.36 -15.18 -4.88
CA ARG A 232 -21.50 -13.88 -4.20
C ARG A 232 -20.68 -13.79 -2.90
N PHE A 233 -20.42 -14.90 -2.23
CA PHE A 233 -19.65 -14.96 -0.98
C PHE A 233 -18.16 -15.24 -1.22
N ARG A 234 -17.74 -15.32 -2.49
CA ARG A 234 -16.35 -15.50 -2.85
C ARG A 234 -15.67 -14.15 -3.02
N LEU A 235 -14.69 -13.89 -2.16
CA LEU A 235 -13.76 -12.79 -2.37
C LEU A 235 -12.86 -13.13 -3.57
N ARG A 236 -12.67 -12.18 -4.50
CA ARG A 236 -11.85 -12.36 -5.70
C ARG A 236 -10.57 -11.55 -5.59
N THR A 237 -9.60 -11.89 -6.43
CA THR A 237 -8.33 -11.15 -6.56
C THR A 237 -8.56 -9.66 -6.80
N GLU A 238 -9.52 -9.30 -7.66
CA GLU A 238 -9.83 -7.89 -7.94
C GLU A 238 -10.35 -7.17 -6.69
N HIS A 239 -11.17 -7.83 -5.86
CA HIS A 239 -11.68 -7.24 -4.63
C HIS A 239 -10.56 -6.92 -3.62
N VAL A 240 -9.60 -7.84 -3.49
CA VAL A 240 -8.42 -7.63 -2.63
C VAL A 240 -7.60 -6.46 -3.15
N TRP A 241 -7.39 -6.40 -4.46
CA TRP A 241 -6.55 -5.37 -5.08
C TRP A 241 -7.18 -3.99 -5.07
N ASP A 242 -8.46 -3.89 -5.42
CA ASP A 242 -9.21 -2.63 -5.37
C ASP A 242 -9.34 -2.14 -3.94
N GLY A 243 -9.54 -3.04 -2.97
CA GLY A 243 -9.56 -2.71 -1.55
C GLY A 243 -8.22 -2.22 -1.03
N PHE A 244 -7.12 -2.88 -1.41
CA PHE A 244 -5.76 -2.46 -1.08
C PHE A 244 -5.44 -1.07 -1.62
N VAL A 245 -5.68 -0.83 -2.92
CA VAL A 245 -5.44 0.47 -3.55
C VAL A 245 -6.30 1.55 -2.92
N ALA A 246 -7.60 1.29 -2.72
CA ALA A 246 -8.50 2.24 -2.08
C ALA A 246 -8.05 2.59 -0.65
N LEU A 247 -7.69 1.59 0.17
CA LEU A 247 -7.24 1.82 1.54
C LEU A 247 -5.95 2.66 1.58
N ALA A 248 -4.96 2.30 0.75
CA ALA A 248 -3.69 3.03 0.66
C ALA A 248 -3.90 4.48 0.21
N LEU A 249 -4.73 4.72 -0.82
CA LEU A 249 -5.06 6.07 -1.28
C LEU A 249 -5.88 6.87 -0.27
N LEU A 250 -6.80 6.24 0.47
CA LEU A 250 -7.57 6.91 1.52
C LEU A 250 -6.69 7.33 2.70
N ARG A 251 -5.71 6.52 3.07
CA ARG A 251 -4.69 6.88 4.07
C ARG A 251 -3.82 8.04 3.59
N ASP A 252 -3.38 7.99 2.34
CA ASP A 252 -2.59 9.03 1.72
C ASP A 252 -3.38 10.36 1.65
N ALA A 253 -4.64 10.31 1.23
CA ALA A 253 -5.52 11.47 1.19
C ALA A 253 -5.76 12.07 2.58
N LYS A 254 -5.96 11.21 3.60
CA LYS A 254 -6.06 11.65 5.00
C LYS A 254 -4.79 12.37 5.48
N LEU A 255 -3.62 11.83 5.15
CA LEU A 255 -2.33 12.41 5.54
C LEU A 255 -2.11 13.80 4.93
N HIS A 256 -2.56 14.01 3.70
CA HIS A 256 -2.37 15.27 2.96
C HIS A 256 -3.62 16.17 2.97
N ALA A 257 -4.63 15.85 3.78
CA ALA A 257 -5.91 16.56 3.84
C ALA A 257 -6.59 16.76 2.45
N THR A 258 -6.44 15.80 1.54
CA THR A 258 -7.07 15.82 0.22
C THR A 258 -8.33 14.95 0.17
N ILE A 259 -9.15 15.15 -0.86
CA ILE A 259 -10.39 14.40 -1.07
C ILE A 259 -10.17 13.38 -2.19
N LEU A 260 -10.43 12.10 -1.91
CA LEU A 260 -10.34 11.03 -2.89
C LEU A 260 -11.69 10.80 -3.58
N GLN A 261 -11.67 10.74 -4.91
CA GLN A 261 -12.84 10.36 -5.72
C GLN A 261 -12.60 9.00 -6.39
N LYS A 262 -13.62 8.12 -6.38
CA LYS A 262 -13.51 6.73 -6.83
C LYS A 262 -13.04 6.59 -8.28
N ASN A 263 -13.48 7.46 -9.18
CA ASN A 263 -13.16 7.36 -10.60
C ASN A 263 -11.72 7.80 -10.94
N TRP A 264 -11.00 8.32 -9.95
CA TRP A 264 -9.66 8.87 -10.11
C TRP A 264 -8.59 8.06 -9.38
N TYR A 265 -8.81 6.77 -9.12
CA TYR A 265 -7.79 5.95 -8.46
C TYR A 265 -6.47 5.91 -9.24
N THR A 266 -6.52 5.86 -10.58
CA THR A 266 -5.31 5.91 -11.41
C THR A 266 -4.58 7.25 -11.29
N ASP A 267 -5.31 8.36 -11.34
CA ASP A 267 -4.70 9.69 -11.25
C ASP A 267 -4.17 9.98 -9.84
N ALA A 268 -4.92 9.59 -8.80
CA ALA A 268 -4.48 9.68 -7.41
C ALA A 268 -3.25 8.80 -7.15
N MET A 269 -3.20 7.61 -7.76
CA MET A 269 -2.03 6.73 -7.75
C MET A 269 -0.82 7.40 -8.41
N ARG A 270 -0.98 8.00 -9.58
CA ARG A 270 0.09 8.74 -10.29
C ARG A 270 0.62 9.91 -9.46
N LEU A 271 -0.27 10.74 -8.93
CA LEU A 271 0.10 11.88 -8.09
C LEU A 271 0.88 11.44 -6.85
N ARG A 272 0.47 10.34 -6.22
CA ARG A 272 1.20 9.73 -5.11
C ARG A 272 2.57 9.21 -5.53
N ASN A 273 2.63 8.44 -6.63
CA ASN A 273 3.87 7.89 -7.15
C ASN A 273 4.87 9.01 -7.50
N GLU A 274 4.41 10.08 -8.14
CA GLU A 274 5.24 11.25 -8.44
C GLU A 274 5.80 11.92 -7.19
N ARG A 275 4.98 12.08 -6.15
CA ARG A 275 5.44 12.63 -4.87
C ARG A 275 6.54 11.76 -4.26
N ILE A 276 6.31 10.46 -4.11
CA ILE A 276 7.31 9.52 -3.54
C ILE A 276 8.55 9.41 -4.44
N ARG A 277 8.39 9.47 -5.77
CA ARG A 277 9.50 9.51 -6.71
C ARG A 277 10.39 10.73 -6.49
N ARG A 278 9.83 11.89 -6.15
CA ARG A 278 10.59 13.13 -5.88
C ARG A 278 11.18 13.16 -4.47
N SER A 279 10.37 12.91 -3.43
CA SER A 279 10.79 13.08 -2.03
C SER A 279 11.40 11.83 -1.40
N GLY A 280 11.22 10.67 -2.02
CA GLY A 280 11.42 9.39 -1.33
C GLY A 280 10.28 9.07 -0.36
N GLN A 281 10.55 8.11 0.51
CA GLN A 281 9.68 7.70 1.61
C GLN A 281 9.69 8.75 2.74
N PRO A 282 8.68 8.80 3.62
CA PRO A 282 8.68 9.66 4.81
C PRO A 282 9.95 9.49 5.67
N GLU A 283 10.60 8.33 5.58
CA GLU A 283 11.85 7.97 6.24
C GLU A 283 13.13 8.63 5.71
N TYR A 284 13.05 9.54 4.72
CA TYR A 284 14.22 10.28 4.25
C TYR A 284 14.95 11.05 5.39
N ALA A 285 14.21 11.57 6.37
CA ALA A 285 14.73 12.28 7.53
C ALA A 285 14.95 11.37 8.76
N HIS A 286 14.86 10.05 8.60
CA HIS A 286 14.95 9.11 9.72
C HIS A 286 16.27 9.20 10.48
N TRP A 287 16.17 9.16 11.82
CA TRP A 287 17.27 9.04 12.76
C TRP A 287 16.91 7.99 13.83
N CYS A 288 17.79 7.04 14.11
CA CYS A 288 17.79 6.18 15.31
C CYS A 288 19.22 5.79 15.66
N THR A 289 19.54 5.42 16.91
CA THR A 289 20.91 5.19 17.40
C THR A 289 21.77 4.21 16.59
N LYS A 290 21.16 3.34 15.78
CA LYS A 290 21.84 2.44 14.83
C LYS A 290 22.32 3.14 13.54
N CYS A 291 21.71 4.26 13.16
CA CYS A 291 21.94 4.96 11.89
C CYS A 291 22.87 6.16 12.03
N HIS A 292 22.97 6.76 13.21
CA HIS A 292 23.93 7.82 13.51
C HIS A 292 24.75 7.44 14.73
N ARG A 293 26.03 7.76 14.64
CA ARG A 293 27.01 7.63 15.71
C ARG A 293 27.32 9.00 16.27
N ARG A 294 27.27 9.09 17.60
CA ARG A 294 27.61 10.29 18.36
C ARG A 294 29.09 10.23 18.79
N PHE A 295 29.80 11.34 18.62
CA PHE A 295 31.16 11.54 19.11
C PHE A 295 31.20 12.80 19.96
N ASP A 296 31.45 12.64 21.26
CA ASP A 296 31.68 13.77 22.16
C ASP A 296 33.17 14.11 22.19
N GLN A 297 33.50 15.35 21.79
CA GLN A 297 34.86 15.83 21.74
C GLN A 297 35.29 16.42 23.10
N PRO A 298 36.60 16.42 23.42
CA PRO A 298 37.11 16.96 24.69
C PRO A 298 36.82 18.46 24.90
N ASP A 299 36.56 19.21 23.82
CA ASP A 299 36.20 20.63 23.85
C ASP A 299 34.71 20.87 24.20
N GLY A 300 33.94 19.81 24.44
CA GLY A 300 32.52 19.86 24.74
C GLY A 300 31.62 19.89 23.50
N THR A 301 32.18 19.84 22.28
CA THR A 301 31.39 19.76 21.05
C THR A 301 30.97 18.32 20.76
N THR A 302 29.76 18.13 20.23
CA THR A 302 29.26 16.82 19.80
C THR A 302 29.19 16.76 18.28
N LYS A 303 29.79 15.73 17.70
CA LYS A 303 29.71 15.42 16.26
C LYS A 303 28.86 14.19 16.02
N TYR A 304 28.23 14.16 14.85
CA TYR A 304 27.44 13.02 14.40
C TYR A 304 27.94 12.57 13.04
N VAL A 305 28.00 11.25 12.87
CA VAL A 305 28.23 10.61 11.58
C VAL A 305 27.05 9.69 11.30
N ASP A 306 26.48 9.79 10.11
CA ASP A 306 25.39 8.93 9.66
C ASP A 306 25.77 8.18 8.39
N CYS A 307 25.11 7.06 8.16
CA CYS A 307 25.38 6.17 7.05
C CYS A 307 24.11 5.87 6.25
N LEU A 308 24.29 5.68 4.95
CA LEU A 308 23.31 5.17 4.01
C LEU A 308 23.94 4.07 3.18
N ILE A 309 23.19 3.01 2.92
CA ILE A 309 23.62 1.89 2.10
C ILE A 309 22.74 1.87 0.85
N THR A 310 23.35 1.69 -0.31
CA THR A 310 22.62 1.48 -1.56
C THR A 310 23.07 0.20 -2.24
N ASP A 311 22.10 -0.56 -2.70
CA ASP A 311 22.30 -1.80 -3.45
C ASP A 311 21.11 -2.03 -4.38
N GLY A 312 21.36 -2.76 -5.46
CA GLY A 312 20.40 -3.05 -6.52
C GLY A 312 19.86 -4.48 -6.41
N ILE A 313 18.57 -4.66 -6.72
CA ILE A 313 17.97 -5.98 -6.90
C ILE A 313 17.29 -6.11 -8.25
N SER A 314 17.56 -7.24 -8.92
CA SER A 314 16.97 -7.63 -10.21
C SER A 314 15.48 -8.00 -10.05
N ILE A 315 14.66 -6.98 -9.85
CA ILE A 315 13.21 -7.03 -9.92
C ILE A 315 12.75 -5.97 -10.91
N GLY A 316 11.73 -6.28 -11.69
CA GLY A 316 11.32 -5.36 -12.73
C GLY A 316 9.93 -5.59 -13.27
N ARG A 317 9.50 -4.62 -14.07
CA ARG A 317 8.26 -4.61 -14.84
C ARG A 317 8.55 -4.53 -16.33
N PRO A 318 7.58 -4.80 -17.21
CA PRO A 318 7.75 -4.63 -18.63
C PRO A 318 8.08 -3.17 -18.96
N CYS A 319 9.05 -2.95 -19.84
CA CYS A 319 9.49 -1.63 -20.29
C CYS A 319 9.73 -1.60 -21.79
N CYS A 320 10.03 -0.40 -22.32
CA CYS A 320 10.33 -0.24 -23.73
C CYS A 320 11.56 -1.05 -24.17
N GLY A 321 11.49 -1.58 -25.39
CA GLY A 321 12.55 -2.32 -26.07
C GLY A 321 13.84 -1.53 -26.32
N VAL A 322 13.77 -0.21 -26.31
CA VAL A 322 14.91 0.69 -26.54
C VAL A 322 15.73 0.83 -25.26
N ALA A 323 17.05 0.62 -25.34
CA ALA A 323 17.95 0.70 -24.19
C ALA A 323 17.84 2.06 -23.49
N HIS A 324 17.78 2.05 -22.15
CA HIS A 324 17.63 3.23 -21.28
C HIS A 324 16.37 4.08 -21.52
N CYS A 325 15.42 3.63 -22.34
CA CYS A 325 14.16 4.32 -22.52
C CYS A 325 13.29 4.20 -21.26
N THR A 326 12.91 5.34 -20.69
CA THR A 326 12.02 5.44 -19.53
C THR A 326 10.54 5.61 -19.91
N GLY A 327 10.24 5.65 -21.22
CA GLY A 327 8.89 5.83 -21.73
C GLY A 327 7.97 4.67 -21.34
N GLU A 328 6.80 5.02 -20.81
CA GLU A 328 5.80 4.04 -20.37
C GLU A 328 5.14 3.33 -21.55
N LEU A 329 4.82 2.05 -21.36
CA LEU A 329 4.05 1.24 -22.29
C LEU A 329 2.55 1.56 -22.14
N ARG A 330 1.78 1.51 -23.24
CA ARG A 330 0.31 1.68 -23.17
C ARG A 330 -0.32 0.53 -22.40
N THR A 331 0.17 -0.67 -22.67
CA THR A 331 -0.18 -1.87 -21.93
C THR A 331 1.09 -2.62 -21.53
N PRO A 332 1.08 -3.35 -20.41
CA PRO A 332 2.22 -4.20 -20.03
C PRO A 332 2.59 -5.25 -21.09
N ARG A 333 1.71 -5.51 -22.06
CA ARG A 333 1.94 -6.48 -23.15
C ARG A 333 2.69 -5.87 -24.34
N ASP A 334 2.83 -4.56 -24.40
CA ASP A 334 3.54 -3.91 -25.50
C ASP A 334 5.05 -4.10 -25.35
N HIS A 335 5.77 -4.07 -26.47
CA HIS A 335 7.23 -4.14 -26.48
C HIS A 335 7.87 -2.73 -26.55
N TRP A 336 7.12 -1.72 -27.00
CA TRP A 336 7.61 -0.37 -27.20
C TRP A 336 6.61 0.66 -26.67
N CYS A 337 7.14 1.78 -26.17
CA CYS A 337 6.32 2.92 -25.76
C CYS A 337 5.79 3.68 -26.98
N ASP A 338 4.95 4.68 -26.75
CA ASP A 338 4.33 5.50 -27.79
C ASP A 338 5.35 6.17 -28.72
N ALA A 339 6.43 6.70 -28.14
CA ALA A 339 7.50 7.35 -28.87
C ALA A 339 8.29 6.37 -29.76
N HIS A 340 8.22 5.06 -29.45
CA HIS A 340 8.99 4.02 -30.13
C HIS A 340 8.09 2.97 -30.84
N GLN A 341 6.90 3.37 -31.28
CA GLN A 341 6.03 2.47 -32.04
C GLN A 341 6.60 2.14 -33.43
N GLU A 342 7.46 2.97 -33.99
CA GLU A 342 8.08 2.73 -35.28
C GLU A 342 9.00 1.50 -35.29
N GLN A 343 9.60 1.16 -34.14
CA GLN A 343 10.49 0.00 -33.95
C GLN A 343 9.71 -1.31 -34.12
N ALA A 344 8.40 -1.32 -33.89
CA ALA A 344 7.54 -2.47 -34.16
C ALA A 344 7.45 -2.85 -35.65
N ARG A 345 7.81 -1.92 -36.56
CA ARG A 345 7.80 -2.14 -38.01
C ARG A 345 9.04 -2.90 -38.50
N TRP A 346 10.05 -3.06 -37.64
CA TRP A 346 11.29 -3.73 -37.98
C TRP A 346 11.15 -5.21 -37.59
N CYS A 347 11.15 -6.10 -38.58
CA CYS A 347 11.15 -7.54 -38.31
C CYS A 347 12.39 -7.92 -37.49
N VAL A 348 12.20 -8.64 -36.39
CA VAL A 348 13.31 -9.38 -35.75
C VAL A 348 13.73 -10.47 -36.74
N ILE A 349 14.79 -10.20 -37.52
CA ILE A 349 15.30 -11.09 -38.57
C ILE A 349 15.86 -12.37 -37.92
N ALA A 350 15.00 -13.36 -37.68
CA ALA A 350 15.39 -14.76 -37.40
C ALA A 350 14.22 -15.78 -37.47
N ILE A 351 13.03 -15.43 -37.94
CA ILE A 351 11.86 -16.34 -37.91
C ILE A 351 12.00 -17.56 -38.84
N PHE A 352 12.70 -17.45 -39.97
CA PHE A 352 12.77 -18.55 -40.96
C PHE A 352 13.81 -19.63 -40.62
N THR A 353 14.86 -19.30 -39.87
CA THR A 353 15.93 -20.25 -39.52
C THR A 353 15.57 -21.08 -38.28
N LEU A 354 14.69 -20.57 -37.42
CA LEU A 354 14.34 -21.18 -36.13
C LEU A 354 13.23 -22.25 -36.24
N ARG A 355 12.20 -22.02 -37.08
CA ARG A 355 11.11 -23.00 -37.32
C ARG A 355 11.64 -24.35 -37.80
N THR A 356 12.62 -24.30 -38.70
CA THR A 356 13.30 -25.48 -39.28
C THR A 356 14.18 -26.21 -38.27
N ARG A 357 14.59 -25.56 -37.17
CA ARG A 357 15.46 -26.14 -36.13
C ARG A 357 14.67 -26.63 -34.90
N LEU A 358 13.61 -25.95 -34.49
CA LEU A 358 12.71 -26.42 -33.42
C LEU A 358 11.98 -27.71 -33.82
N GLN A 359 11.59 -27.85 -35.10
CA GLN A 359 11.06 -29.12 -35.62
C GLN A 359 12.07 -30.28 -35.58
N ARG A 360 13.39 -30.00 -35.54
CA ARG A 360 14.45 -31.01 -35.41
C ARG A 360 14.78 -31.37 -33.96
N ALA A 361 14.41 -30.54 -32.98
CA ALA A 361 14.84 -30.69 -31.58
C ALA A 361 13.81 -31.39 -30.67
N GLN A 362 12.57 -31.64 -31.12
CA GLN A 362 11.52 -32.38 -30.37
C GLN A 362 11.37 -31.99 -28.87
N VAL A 363 11.50 -30.70 -28.52
CA VAL A 363 11.32 -30.28 -27.12
C VAL A 363 9.90 -29.77 -26.91
N SER A 364 9.07 -30.58 -26.26
CA SER A 364 7.79 -30.18 -25.67
C SER A 364 8.03 -29.69 -24.25
N HIS A 365 7.67 -28.44 -23.93
CA HIS A 365 7.63 -27.92 -22.55
C HIS A 365 6.67 -28.77 -21.69
N PRO A 366 6.89 -28.86 -20.36
CA PRO A 366 6.34 -27.84 -19.46
C PRO A 366 7.28 -27.35 -18.35
N THR A 367 7.14 -26.05 -18.11
CA THR A 367 7.43 -25.24 -16.91
C THR A 367 6.82 -25.86 -15.64
N ASP A 368 7.63 -26.16 -14.63
CA ASP A 368 7.18 -26.26 -13.20
C ASP A 368 8.34 -26.23 -12.17
N ALA A 369 9.56 -25.89 -12.58
CA ALA A 369 10.70 -25.76 -11.66
C ALA A 369 11.61 -24.61 -12.10
N VAL A 370 11.20 -23.37 -11.83
CA VAL A 370 12.07 -22.20 -12.00
C VAL A 370 12.39 -21.65 -10.62
N SER A 371 13.67 -21.66 -10.28
CA SER A 371 14.21 -21.04 -9.06
C SER A 371 13.88 -19.54 -9.03
N PRO A 372 13.55 -18.93 -7.88
CA PRO A 372 13.27 -17.49 -7.79
C PRO A 372 14.40 -16.59 -8.33
N ASP A 373 15.65 -17.09 -8.30
CA ASP A 373 16.84 -16.37 -8.77
C ASP A 373 17.24 -16.69 -10.23
N ALA A 374 16.49 -17.57 -10.91
CA ALA A 374 16.77 -17.87 -12.30
C ALA A 374 16.16 -16.77 -13.19
N PRO A 375 16.96 -16.06 -14.01
CA PRO A 375 16.40 -15.15 -14.99
C PRO A 375 15.44 -15.93 -15.89
N ILE A 376 14.23 -15.40 -16.09
CA ILE A 376 13.33 -15.87 -17.13
C ILE A 376 13.98 -15.48 -18.45
N ASP A 377 14.84 -16.37 -18.97
CA ASP A 377 15.64 -16.09 -20.15
C ASP A 377 14.76 -16.17 -21.40
N ASN A 378 14.24 -15.01 -21.81
CA ASN A 378 13.58 -14.85 -23.11
C ASN A 378 14.59 -14.64 -24.25
N ASP A 379 15.90 -14.66 -23.95
CA ASP A 379 16.94 -14.51 -24.94
C ASP A 379 17.33 -15.88 -25.51
N ILE A 380 17.36 -15.98 -26.84
CA ILE A 380 18.01 -17.11 -27.50
C ILE A 380 19.42 -16.67 -27.88
N GLU A 381 20.43 -17.29 -27.27
CA GLU A 381 21.82 -17.08 -27.66
C GLU A 381 22.05 -17.63 -29.08
N VAL A 382 22.37 -16.74 -30.01
CA VAL A 382 22.78 -17.12 -31.37
C VAL A 382 24.27 -16.78 -31.52
N LYS A 383 25.09 -17.81 -31.73
CA LYS A 383 26.48 -17.59 -32.18
C LYS A 383 26.43 -17.04 -33.60
N ILE A 384 26.79 -15.77 -33.78
CA ILE A 384 27.07 -15.23 -35.11
C ILE A 384 28.40 -15.83 -35.57
N LEU A 385 28.36 -16.59 -36.67
CA LEU A 385 29.57 -16.86 -37.43
C LEU A 385 29.93 -15.58 -38.15
N ASP A 386 31.14 -15.13 -37.87
CA ASP A 386 31.73 -13.85 -38.24
C ASP A 386 31.54 -13.54 -39.73
N ASN A 387 30.64 -12.60 -40.04
CA ASN A 387 30.52 -11.99 -41.37
C ASN A 387 30.57 -10.46 -41.21
N GLY A 388 31.71 -9.96 -40.73
CA GLY A 388 32.32 -8.74 -41.29
C GLY A 388 31.64 -7.40 -41.05
N ALA A 389 30.98 -7.17 -39.90
CA ALA A 389 30.60 -5.82 -39.48
C ALA A 389 30.88 -5.60 -37.99
N THR A 390 32.09 -5.11 -37.69
CA THR A 390 32.51 -4.74 -36.34
C THR A 390 31.87 -3.43 -35.93
N VAL A 391 30.86 -3.49 -35.05
CA VAL A 391 30.51 -2.36 -34.19
C VAL A 391 31.57 -2.30 -33.10
N GLU A 392 32.35 -1.22 -33.06
CA GLU A 392 33.35 -0.96 -32.00
C GLU A 392 32.63 -0.50 -30.73
N CYS A 393 32.91 -1.17 -29.61
CA CYS A 393 32.51 -0.77 -28.26
C CYS A 393 33.80 -0.60 -27.45
N PRO A 394 34.16 0.60 -26.98
CA PRO A 394 35.48 0.88 -26.41
C PRO A 394 35.82 0.13 -25.11
N GLU A 395 34.82 -0.45 -24.43
CA GLU A 395 34.95 -0.98 -23.07
C GLU A 395 35.07 -2.51 -22.98
N LYS A 396 35.05 -3.24 -24.12
CA LYS A 396 35.20 -4.71 -24.12
C LYS A 396 36.46 -5.15 -24.86
N PRO A 397 37.22 -6.12 -24.33
CA PRO A 397 38.41 -6.63 -25.00
C PRO A 397 38.07 -7.21 -26.39
N GLU A 398 38.96 -7.03 -27.36
CA GLU A 398 38.79 -7.46 -28.76
C GLU A 398 38.57 -8.97 -28.91
N THR A 399 39.02 -9.77 -27.93
CA THR A 399 38.93 -11.22 -27.93
C THR A 399 37.77 -11.72 -27.06
N GLY A 400 36.63 -12.00 -27.68
CA GLY A 400 35.49 -12.69 -27.08
C GLY A 400 34.47 -13.10 -28.15
N ILE A 401 33.82 -14.26 -27.98
CA ILE A 401 32.74 -14.70 -28.88
C ILE A 401 31.62 -13.65 -28.83
N ARG A 402 31.43 -12.89 -29.91
CA ARG A 402 30.28 -11.98 -30.07
C ARG A 402 29.03 -12.81 -30.35
N THR A 403 28.41 -13.37 -29.31
CA THR A 403 27.07 -13.95 -29.42
C THR A 403 26.06 -12.81 -29.59
N ALA A 404 25.33 -12.77 -30.71
CA ALA A 404 24.15 -11.94 -30.77
C ALA A 404 23.01 -12.69 -30.10
N ARG A 405 22.40 -12.06 -29.11
CA ARG A 405 21.18 -12.58 -28.50
C ARG A 405 19.99 -12.06 -29.30
N GLY A 406 19.23 -12.98 -29.88
CA GLY A 406 17.93 -12.64 -30.44
C GLY A 406 16.96 -12.43 -29.28
N LYS A 407 16.57 -11.18 -29.04
CA LYS A 407 15.55 -10.85 -28.03
C LYS A 407 14.18 -10.86 -28.68
N PHE A 408 13.40 -11.91 -28.38
CA PHE A 408 12.04 -12.06 -28.91
C PHE A 408 10.96 -11.72 -27.89
N GLY A 409 11.32 -11.66 -26.61
CA GLY A 409 10.42 -11.28 -25.52
C GLY A 409 10.30 -9.77 -25.32
N ARG A 410 9.41 -9.39 -24.40
CA ARG A 410 9.34 -8.02 -23.86
C ARG A 410 10.60 -7.72 -23.06
N ASN A 411 11.02 -6.46 -23.08
CA ASN A 411 12.06 -6.00 -22.16
C ASN A 411 11.46 -5.72 -20.79
N PHE A 412 12.32 -5.83 -19.78
CA PHE A 412 12.00 -5.51 -18.41
C PHE A 412 13.00 -4.47 -17.90
N THR A 413 12.58 -3.70 -16.90
CA THR A 413 13.49 -2.82 -16.17
C THR A 413 14.63 -3.64 -15.58
N HIS A 414 15.82 -3.03 -15.46
CA HIS A 414 17.03 -3.76 -15.12
C HIS A 414 17.04 -4.17 -13.64
N ASN A 415 16.92 -3.19 -12.75
CA ASN A 415 16.89 -3.40 -11.31
C ASN A 415 16.13 -2.27 -10.61
N GLU A 416 15.78 -2.51 -9.35
CA GLU A 416 15.43 -1.47 -8.39
C GLU A 416 16.66 -1.19 -7.53
N GLN A 417 17.08 0.08 -7.52
CA GLN A 417 18.12 0.56 -6.61
C GLN A 417 17.45 1.05 -5.33
N LEU A 418 17.88 0.57 -4.17
CA LEU A 418 17.33 0.98 -2.87
C LEU A 418 18.30 1.92 -2.13
N LEU A 419 17.76 2.83 -1.32
CA LEU A 419 18.47 3.60 -0.31
C LEU A 419 18.01 3.13 1.08
N VAL A 420 18.89 2.49 1.84
CA VAL A 420 18.57 1.80 3.09
C VAL A 420 19.47 2.31 4.20
N ARG A 421 18.89 2.64 5.35
CA ARG A 421 19.65 3.00 6.56
C ARG A 421 20.19 1.74 7.25
N PRO A 422 21.27 1.82 8.04
CA PRO A 422 21.86 0.66 8.74
C PRO A 422 20.88 -0.15 9.61
N CYS A 423 19.83 0.50 10.12
CA CYS A 423 18.78 -0.15 10.90
C CYS A 423 17.73 -0.93 10.08
N GLY A 424 17.77 -0.85 8.75
CA GLY A 424 16.81 -1.46 7.82
C GLY A 424 15.63 -0.57 7.40
N MET A 425 15.56 0.70 7.84
CA MET A 425 14.58 1.66 7.32
C MET A 425 14.94 2.04 5.89
N ILE A 426 13.95 2.00 4.98
CA ILE A 426 14.15 2.28 3.55
C ILE A 426 13.75 3.74 3.28
N GLN A 427 14.68 4.54 2.76
CA GLN A 427 14.44 5.96 2.46
C GLN A 427 13.85 6.18 1.08
N GLY A 428 14.11 5.28 0.15
CA GLY A 428 13.62 5.42 -1.21
C GLY A 428 14.15 4.33 -2.12
N ARG A 429 13.62 4.35 -3.34
CA ARG A 429 14.05 3.50 -4.43
C ARG A 429 14.05 4.28 -5.75
N GLU A 430 14.70 3.73 -6.75
CA GLU A 430 14.66 4.19 -8.13
C GLU A 430 14.78 3.00 -9.09
N THR A 431 13.91 2.98 -10.10
CA THR A 431 13.90 1.96 -11.15
C THR A 431 14.97 2.31 -12.19
N PHE A 432 15.92 1.41 -12.41
CA PHE A 432 16.95 1.58 -13.44
C PHE A 432 16.59 0.82 -14.72
N PHE A 433 16.88 1.45 -15.87
CA PHE A 433 16.55 0.93 -17.20
C PHE A 433 17.81 0.56 -17.96
N GLY A 434 17.84 -0.64 -18.56
CA GLY A 434 18.94 -1.13 -19.38
C GLY A 434 20.14 -1.66 -18.59
N SER A 435 20.67 -0.88 -17.65
CA SER A 435 21.76 -1.27 -16.76
C SER A 435 21.76 -0.46 -15.47
N GLU A 436 22.52 -0.93 -14.48
CA GLU A 436 22.94 -0.15 -13.32
C GLU A 436 24.23 0.59 -13.66
N THR A 437 24.20 1.93 -13.68
CA THR A 437 25.39 2.75 -13.97
C THR A 437 25.71 3.70 -12.82
N VAL A 438 27.00 4.02 -12.67
CA VAL A 438 27.48 4.98 -11.68
C VAL A 438 26.79 6.35 -11.79
N PRO A 439 26.63 6.95 -12.99
CA PRO A 439 25.89 8.21 -13.12
C PRO A 439 24.46 8.13 -12.60
N GLN A 440 23.74 7.02 -12.82
CA GLN A 440 22.38 6.84 -12.29
C GLN A 440 22.37 6.77 -10.76
N VAL A 441 23.35 6.11 -10.12
CA VAL A 441 23.47 6.07 -8.66
C VAL A 441 23.79 7.47 -8.09
N VAL A 442 24.70 8.21 -8.72
CA VAL A 442 25.00 9.59 -8.30
C VAL A 442 23.79 10.50 -8.44
N ASP A 443 23.08 10.40 -9.57
CA ASP A 443 21.86 11.16 -9.84
C ASP A 443 20.75 10.83 -8.82
N MET A 444 20.55 9.54 -8.52
CA MET A 444 19.64 9.09 -7.47
C MET A 444 19.99 9.71 -6.11
N LEU A 445 21.25 9.62 -5.67
CA LEU A 445 21.69 10.20 -4.39
C LEU A 445 21.41 11.71 -4.35
N LYS A 446 21.69 12.44 -5.42
CA LYS A 446 21.45 13.89 -5.47
C LYS A 446 19.95 14.22 -5.47
N LYS A 447 19.14 13.51 -6.24
CA LYS A 447 17.68 13.70 -6.32
C LYS A 447 16.98 13.42 -5.00
N LYS A 448 17.42 12.42 -4.25
CA LYS A 448 16.79 12.04 -2.97
C LYS A 448 17.29 12.86 -1.78
N HIS A 449 18.42 13.56 -1.93
CA HIS A 449 19.04 14.38 -0.89
C HIS A 449 19.24 15.84 -1.34
N LEU A 450 18.16 16.45 -1.88
CA LEU A 450 18.17 17.84 -2.38
C LEU A 450 18.29 18.89 -1.27
N MET A 451 17.80 18.58 -0.07
CA MET A 451 17.81 19.52 1.05
C MET A 451 19.23 19.67 1.60
N PRO A 452 19.74 20.90 1.82
CA PRO A 452 21.02 21.11 2.47
C PRO A 452 21.10 20.34 3.80
N GLY A 453 22.16 19.56 4.00
CA GLY A 453 22.33 18.73 5.19
C GLY A 453 21.62 17.38 5.16
N SER A 454 20.81 17.07 4.14
CA SER A 454 20.15 15.75 4.02
C SER A 454 21.05 14.64 3.49
N MET A 455 22.15 14.99 2.80
CA MET A 455 23.12 14.02 2.27
C MET A 455 23.87 13.35 3.45
N PRO A 456 23.87 12.01 3.54
CA PRO A 456 24.59 11.28 4.57
C PRO A 456 26.10 11.55 4.52
N ARG A 457 26.76 11.46 5.68
CA ARG A 457 28.22 11.59 5.76
C ARG A 457 28.95 10.39 5.15
N ILE A 458 28.37 9.20 5.22
CA ILE A 458 28.89 7.97 4.65
C ILE A 458 27.84 7.34 3.73
N VAL A 459 28.24 6.97 2.51
CA VAL A 459 27.42 6.18 1.59
C VAL A 459 28.17 4.90 1.22
N CYS A 460 27.58 3.75 1.53
CA CYS A 460 28.10 2.44 1.17
C CYS A 460 27.41 1.93 -0.11
N TYR A 461 28.22 1.55 -1.09
CA TYR A 461 27.80 0.98 -2.36
C TYR A 461 28.89 0.03 -2.85
N ASP A 462 28.50 -1.14 -3.39
CA ASP A 462 29.43 -2.16 -3.86
C ASP A 462 30.42 -1.60 -4.91
N ASN A 463 29.95 -0.75 -5.83
CA ASN A 463 30.80 -0.12 -6.83
C ASN A 463 31.21 1.32 -6.47
N ASN A 464 31.45 1.59 -5.17
CA ASN A 464 31.93 2.90 -4.73
C ASN A 464 33.29 3.29 -5.35
N CYS A 465 34.12 2.31 -5.73
CA CYS A 465 35.36 2.58 -6.46
C CYS A 465 35.08 3.20 -7.84
N GLY A 466 34.12 2.65 -8.58
CA GLY A 466 33.67 3.23 -9.84
C GLY A 466 33.02 4.59 -9.64
N LEU A 467 32.23 4.74 -8.58
CA LEU A 467 31.61 6.01 -8.19
C LEU A 467 32.65 7.08 -7.89
N TYR A 468 33.66 6.78 -7.08
CA TYR A 468 34.75 7.69 -6.77
C TYR A 468 35.52 8.10 -8.03
N LYS A 469 35.95 7.12 -8.85
CA LYS A 469 36.66 7.38 -10.11
C LYS A 469 35.88 8.32 -11.03
N TRP A 470 34.59 8.05 -11.20
CA TRP A 470 33.72 8.87 -12.03
C TRP A 470 33.58 10.29 -11.44
N CYS A 471 33.30 10.42 -10.14
CA CYS A 471 33.17 11.72 -9.50
C CYS A 471 34.46 12.55 -9.55
N ALA A 472 35.62 11.93 -9.33
CA ALA A 472 36.91 12.59 -9.42
C ALA A 472 37.22 13.04 -10.86
N ALA A 473 36.91 12.21 -11.86
CA ALA A 473 37.09 12.54 -13.26
C ALA A 473 36.22 13.73 -13.69
N HIS A 474 35.02 13.90 -13.13
CA HIS A 474 34.08 14.98 -13.47
C HIS A 474 34.15 16.16 -12.48
N ALA A 475 35.20 16.25 -11.66
CA ALA A 475 35.32 17.30 -10.66
C ALA A 475 35.38 18.71 -11.27
N TYR A 476 36.00 18.85 -12.44
CA TYR A 476 36.05 20.12 -13.17
C TYR A 476 34.69 20.55 -13.74
N GLU A 477 33.74 19.63 -13.87
CA GLU A 477 32.35 19.88 -14.31
C GLU A 477 31.43 20.23 -13.12
N GLY A 478 32.00 20.35 -11.91
CA GLY A 478 31.27 20.68 -10.68
C GLY A 478 30.81 19.47 -9.88
N GLU A 479 31.18 18.24 -10.26
CA GLU A 479 30.95 17.07 -9.42
C GLU A 479 31.83 17.11 -8.17
N ALA A 480 31.24 16.98 -6.99
CA ALA A 480 31.96 17.11 -5.73
C ALA A 480 31.51 16.08 -4.68
N LEU A 481 30.72 15.07 -5.07
CA LEU A 481 30.20 14.09 -4.12
C LEU A 481 31.32 13.38 -3.34
N HIS A 482 32.38 12.94 -4.04
CA HIS A 482 33.56 12.30 -3.45
C HIS A 482 34.36 13.18 -2.46
N LEU A 483 34.17 14.49 -2.49
CA LEU A 483 34.81 15.44 -1.55
C LEU A 483 33.92 15.74 -0.33
N LYS A 484 32.62 15.44 -0.43
CA LYS A 484 31.61 15.80 0.57
C LYS A 484 31.15 14.60 1.40
N VAL A 485 31.30 13.39 0.87
CA VAL A 485 30.77 12.14 1.41
C VAL A 485 31.88 11.09 1.44
N GLY A 486 31.97 10.34 2.53
CA GLY A 486 32.83 9.16 2.59
C GLY A 486 32.20 8.00 1.81
N LEU A 487 33.00 7.37 0.94
CA LEU A 487 32.54 6.34 0.01
C LEU A 487 33.22 4.98 0.24
N PRO A 488 33.14 4.38 1.45
CA PRO A 488 33.66 3.04 1.67
C PRO A 488 32.83 2.01 0.88
N VAL A 489 33.48 1.01 0.29
CA VAL A 489 32.76 -0.20 -0.15
C VAL A 489 32.27 -0.98 1.07
N ASP A 490 31.23 -1.80 0.88
CA ASP A 490 30.76 -2.71 1.92
C ASP A 490 31.89 -3.65 2.39
N VAL A 491 31.87 -4.02 3.68
CA VAL A 491 32.92 -4.83 4.32
C VAL A 491 33.02 -6.22 3.71
N PHE A 492 31.88 -6.85 3.38
CA PHE A 492 31.87 -8.15 2.72
C PHE A 492 32.38 -8.01 1.29
N HIS A 493 31.93 -6.98 0.56
CA HIS A 493 32.45 -6.68 -0.78
C HIS A 493 33.98 -6.52 -0.75
N TRP A 494 34.49 -5.71 0.18
CA TRP A 494 35.93 -5.50 0.46
C TRP A 494 36.68 -6.82 0.69
N THR A 495 36.12 -7.69 1.53
CA THR A 495 36.77 -8.93 1.97
C THR A 495 36.77 -10.01 0.90
N CYS A 496 35.70 -10.13 0.11
CA CYS A 496 35.44 -11.31 -0.71
C CYS A 496 35.56 -11.08 -2.23
N LYS A 497 35.37 -9.85 -2.72
CA LYS A 497 35.15 -9.61 -4.17
C LYS A 497 36.22 -8.78 -4.88
N HIS A 498 37.25 -8.27 -4.20
CA HIS A 498 38.23 -7.38 -4.85
C HIS A 498 39.51 -8.04 -5.35
N LYS A 499 40.03 -7.44 -6.43
CA LYS A 499 41.44 -7.56 -6.82
C LYS A 499 42.27 -6.58 -5.99
N LYS A 500 43.24 -7.09 -5.22
CA LYS A 500 44.15 -6.32 -4.35
C LYS A 500 45.00 -5.25 -5.07
N SER A 501 44.95 -5.19 -6.40
CA SER A 501 45.72 -4.27 -7.23
C SER A 501 44.99 -2.96 -7.61
N ASP A 502 43.71 -2.77 -7.24
CA ASP A 502 43.00 -1.52 -7.53
C ASP A 502 43.30 -0.45 -6.46
N ILE A 503 44.10 0.56 -6.83
CA ILE A 503 44.59 1.62 -5.94
C ILE A 503 43.41 2.37 -5.30
N GLU A 504 42.39 2.71 -6.09
CA GLU A 504 41.22 3.46 -5.60
C GLU A 504 40.49 2.69 -4.50
N CYS A 505 40.40 1.37 -4.65
CA CYS A 505 39.76 0.52 -3.66
C CYS A 505 40.57 0.46 -2.36
N SER A 506 41.90 0.31 -2.46
CA SER A 506 42.78 0.17 -1.29
C SER A 506 43.00 1.45 -0.50
N VAL A 507 42.86 2.61 -1.15
CA VAL A 507 43.14 3.92 -0.54
C VAL A 507 41.85 4.70 -0.25
N HIS A 508 40.97 4.87 -1.24
CA HIS A 508 39.86 5.81 -1.16
C HIS A 508 38.53 5.18 -0.73
N CYS A 509 38.34 3.89 -1.00
CA CYS A 509 37.09 3.18 -0.66
C CYS A 509 37.27 2.07 0.38
N ASN A 510 38.47 1.90 0.96
CA ASN A 510 38.71 0.88 1.98
C ASN A 510 37.99 1.23 3.28
N PRO A 511 37.05 0.41 3.78
CA PRO A 511 36.26 0.72 4.98
C PRO A 511 37.13 0.92 6.24
N HIS A 512 38.33 0.33 6.30
CA HIS A 512 39.25 0.52 7.43
C HIS A 512 39.90 1.92 7.47
N MET A 513 39.81 2.69 6.39
CA MET A 513 40.30 4.07 6.33
C MET A 513 39.28 5.08 6.87
N PHE A 514 38.10 4.61 7.29
CA PHE A 514 37.02 5.43 7.85
C PHE A 514 36.88 5.13 9.35
N PRO A 515 37.66 5.77 10.24
CA PRO A 515 37.63 5.47 11.68
C PRO A 515 36.23 5.69 12.28
N ASP A 516 35.44 6.59 11.70
CA ASP A 516 34.11 6.94 12.17
C ASP A 516 33.08 5.80 12.04
N ILE A 517 33.36 4.77 11.22
CA ILE A 517 32.47 3.61 11.06
C ILE A 517 32.98 2.36 11.81
N ILE A 518 34.17 2.41 12.40
CA ILE A 518 34.78 1.30 13.16
C ILE A 518 34.27 1.34 14.61
N GLY A 519 33.77 0.20 15.10
CA GLY A 519 33.22 0.05 16.44
C GLY A 519 34.23 0.35 17.56
N PRO A 520 33.77 0.54 18.81
CA PRO A 520 34.62 0.95 19.94
C PRO A 520 35.78 0.00 20.25
N ASP A 521 35.65 -1.29 19.89
CA ASP A 521 36.67 -2.32 20.10
C ASP A 521 37.75 -2.36 19.00
N GLY A 522 37.61 -1.53 17.96
CA GLY A 522 38.50 -1.49 16.81
C GLY A 522 38.40 -2.72 15.89
N LYS A 523 37.46 -3.64 16.14
CA LYS A 523 37.31 -4.92 15.43
C LYS A 523 35.95 -5.11 14.80
N THR A 524 34.91 -4.56 15.42
CA THR A 524 33.54 -4.58 14.91
C THR A 524 33.25 -3.34 14.09
N TRP A 525 32.16 -3.36 13.33
CA TRP A 525 31.66 -2.21 12.58
C TRP A 525 30.49 -1.59 13.34
N TYR A 526 30.42 -0.27 13.39
CA TYR A 526 29.30 0.42 14.04
C TYR A 526 28.03 0.31 13.20
N PHE A 527 28.14 0.54 11.88
CA PHE A 527 27.02 0.46 10.96
C PHE A 527 26.91 -0.93 10.35
N ASN A 528 25.68 -1.45 10.27
CA ASN A 528 25.39 -2.64 9.48
C ASN A 528 25.35 -2.29 7.98
N THR A 529 26.47 -2.48 7.30
CA THR A 529 26.60 -2.20 5.86
C THR A 529 25.90 -3.25 4.98
N SER A 530 25.56 -4.42 5.52
CA SER A 530 24.76 -5.46 4.84
C SER A 530 23.24 -5.20 4.84
N ALA A 531 22.78 -4.07 5.41
CA ALA A 531 21.36 -3.76 5.55
C ALA A 531 20.61 -3.73 4.21
N ALA A 532 21.25 -3.25 3.13
CA ALA A 532 20.64 -3.23 1.81
C ALA A 532 20.49 -4.64 1.21
N GLU A 533 21.50 -5.51 1.33
CA GLU A 533 21.42 -6.91 0.90
C GLU A 533 20.29 -7.67 1.62
N GLN A 534 20.19 -7.53 2.95
CA GLN A 534 19.11 -8.13 3.74
C GLN A 534 17.73 -7.58 3.32
N THR A 535 17.68 -6.29 2.98
CA THR A 535 16.45 -5.66 2.47
C THR A 535 16.12 -6.15 1.07
N ASN A 536 17.10 -6.40 0.22
CA ASN A 536 16.95 -6.96 -1.11
C ASN A 536 16.37 -8.38 -1.05
N VAL A 537 16.79 -9.22 -0.11
CA VAL A 537 16.13 -10.53 0.13
C VAL A 537 14.64 -10.34 0.41
N TRP A 538 14.29 -9.34 1.23
CA TRP A 538 12.88 -9.01 1.45
C TRP A 538 12.19 -8.50 0.18
N PHE A 539 12.83 -7.60 -0.55
CA PHE A 539 12.25 -6.95 -1.71
C PHE A 539 12.06 -7.92 -2.89
N GLY A 540 12.97 -8.88 -3.06
CA GLY A 540 12.97 -9.87 -4.14
C GLY A 540 11.78 -10.81 -4.12
N GLY A 541 11.20 -11.09 -2.94
CA GLY A 541 10.00 -11.94 -2.84
C GLY A 541 8.77 -11.36 -3.56
N TYR A 542 8.79 -10.08 -3.94
CA TYR A 542 7.73 -9.47 -4.75
C TYR A 542 7.85 -9.76 -6.25
N HIS A 543 8.94 -10.37 -6.73
CA HIS A 543 9.21 -10.54 -8.16
C HIS A 543 7.99 -11.11 -8.91
N ALA A 544 7.43 -12.24 -8.44
CA ALA A 544 6.28 -12.87 -9.08
C ALA A 544 4.99 -12.02 -9.03
N ILE A 545 4.84 -11.13 -8.05
CA ILE A 545 3.67 -10.27 -7.91
C ILE A 545 3.74 -9.10 -8.90
N VAL A 546 4.92 -8.49 -9.05
CA VAL A 546 5.08 -7.23 -9.78
C VAL A 546 5.46 -7.39 -11.24
N HIS A 547 5.90 -8.59 -11.64
CA HIS A 547 6.48 -8.87 -12.96
C HIS A 547 5.60 -8.41 -14.14
N GLU A 548 4.28 -8.47 -14.01
CA GLU A 548 3.34 -8.13 -15.10
C GLU A 548 2.57 -6.81 -14.84
N MET A 549 2.98 -6.02 -13.86
CA MET A 549 2.31 -4.78 -13.52
C MET A 549 2.63 -3.65 -14.52
N SER A 550 1.66 -2.75 -14.71
CA SER A 550 1.92 -1.45 -15.35
C SER A 550 2.81 -0.59 -14.45
N ALA A 551 3.46 0.43 -15.03
CA ALA A 551 4.32 1.36 -14.29
C ALA A 551 3.65 1.95 -13.05
N ASP A 552 2.43 2.47 -13.20
CA ASP A 552 1.65 3.05 -12.10
C ASP A 552 1.43 2.06 -10.95
N LYS A 553 0.99 0.84 -11.26
CA LYS A 553 0.69 -0.20 -10.24
C LYS A 553 1.96 -0.74 -9.59
N TYR A 554 3.00 -0.91 -10.39
CA TYR A 554 4.31 -1.38 -9.93
C TYR A 554 4.89 -0.41 -8.91
N ASP A 555 4.95 0.88 -9.26
CA ASP A 555 5.51 1.90 -8.37
C ASP A 555 4.68 2.01 -7.09
N PHE A 556 3.36 2.10 -7.23
CA PHE A 556 2.44 2.23 -6.11
C PHE A 556 2.53 1.07 -5.12
N PHE A 557 2.58 -0.17 -5.63
CA PHE A 557 2.64 -1.35 -4.78
C PHE A 557 3.95 -1.42 -4.01
N LEU A 558 5.10 -1.28 -4.68
CA LEU A 558 6.40 -1.37 -4.03
C LEU A 558 6.56 -0.27 -2.97
N ASP A 559 6.11 0.95 -3.28
CA ASP A 559 6.19 2.05 -2.32
C ASP A 559 5.24 1.87 -1.13
N GLU A 560 4.04 1.30 -1.31
CA GLU A 560 3.15 0.92 -0.20
C GLU A 560 3.73 -0.21 0.66
N MET A 561 4.37 -1.21 0.04
CA MET A 561 5.05 -2.28 0.78
C MET A 561 6.20 -1.73 1.62
N ILE A 562 7.00 -0.81 1.07
CA ILE A 562 8.05 -0.13 1.82
C ILE A 562 7.46 0.63 3.01
N LEU A 563 6.40 1.42 2.82
CA LEU A 563 5.74 2.15 3.91
C LEU A 563 5.25 1.23 5.03
N CYS A 564 4.66 0.09 4.65
CA CYS A 564 4.20 -0.88 5.63
C CYS A 564 5.36 -1.55 6.37
N LYS A 565 6.45 -1.92 5.67
CA LYS A 565 7.67 -2.45 6.28
C LYS A 565 8.30 -1.42 7.23
N ASN A 566 8.44 -0.17 6.81
CA ASN A 566 9.03 0.90 7.60
C ASN A 566 8.26 1.11 8.92
N LYS A 567 6.92 0.99 8.93
CA LYS A 567 6.12 1.00 10.17
C LYS A 567 6.51 -0.12 11.13
N LEU A 568 6.68 -1.35 10.61
CA LEU A 568 7.09 -2.51 11.43
C LEU A 568 8.52 -2.36 11.92
N THR A 569 9.45 -1.94 11.05
CA THR A 569 10.85 -1.71 11.41
C THR A 569 10.96 -0.61 12.47
N ARG A 570 10.19 0.47 12.35
CA ARG A 570 10.14 1.53 13.35
C ARG A 570 9.65 1.00 14.70
N ALA A 571 8.53 0.28 14.75
CA ALA A 571 8.03 -0.31 15.99
C ALA A 571 9.07 -1.22 16.65
N LYS A 572 9.75 -2.07 15.85
CA LYS A 572 10.86 -2.91 16.33
C LYS A 572 12.01 -2.08 16.92
N LEU A 573 12.36 -0.95 16.30
CA LEU A 573 13.41 -0.06 16.80
C LEU A 573 12.99 0.65 18.10
N GLU A 574 11.71 0.98 18.26
CA GLU A 574 11.15 1.53 19.51
C GLU A 574 11.27 0.48 20.63
N ASP A 575 10.88 -0.78 20.36
CA ASP A 575 10.99 -1.90 21.31
C ASP A 575 12.45 -2.21 21.70
N GLU A 576 13.39 -2.05 20.76
CA GLU A 576 14.82 -2.21 20.99
C GLU A 576 15.48 -0.99 21.68
N GLY A 577 14.73 0.06 22.02
CA GLY A 577 15.25 1.26 22.66
C GLY A 577 16.22 2.06 21.76
N CYS A 578 16.04 2.00 20.44
CA CYS A 578 16.89 2.69 19.47
C CYS A 578 16.45 4.14 19.17
N PHE A 579 15.38 4.61 19.82
CA PHE A 579 14.84 5.98 19.72
C PHE A 579 14.64 6.46 18.27
N PRO A 580 13.86 5.74 17.44
CA PRO A 580 13.61 6.19 16.07
C PRO A 580 12.77 7.48 16.04
N GLY A 581 13.25 8.47 15.30
CA GLY A 581 12.59 9.76 15.07
C GLY A 581 12.92 10.30 13.68
N TYR A 582 12.58 11.57 13.46
CA TYR A 582 12.89 12.29 12.22
C TYR A 582 13.66 13.56 12.58
N ASN A 583 14.65 13.91 11.75
CA ASN A 583 15.34 15.18 11.88
C ASN A 583 14.41 16.32 11.44
N GLU A 584 13.96 17.14 12.39
CA GLU A 584 13.02 18.24 12.15
C GLU A 584 13.59 19.36 11.29
N ASP A 585 14.92 19.47 11.18
CA ASP A 585 15.61 20.43 10.31
C ASP A 585 15.54 20.00 8.83
N LEU A 586 15.28 18.72 8.57
CA LEU A 586 15.08 18.16 7.24
C LEU A 586 13.57 18.10 6.99
N GLN A 587 12.99 19.22 6.55
CA GLN A 587 11.63 19.29 6.05
C GLN A 587 11.65 19.55 4.55
N PHE A 588 11.11 18.63 3.74
CA PHE A 588 10.68 18.99 2.40
C PHE A 588 9.71 20.15 2.51
N ALA A 589 9.93 21.22 1.75
CA ALA A 589 8.93 22.27 1.59
C ALA A 589 7.61 21.57 1.27
N MET A 590 6.64 21.64 2.18
CA MET A 590 5.30 21.16 1.89
C MET A 590 4.90 21.90 0.62
N THR A 591 4.78 21.18 -0.49
CA THR A 591 4.17 21.74 -1.67
C THR A 591 2.73 22.02 -1.27
N ASP A 592 2.47 23.24 -0.82
CA ASP A 592 1.14 23.84 -0.89
C ASP A 592 0.75 23.79 -2.37
N VAL A 593 0.08 22.70 -2.75
CA VAL A 593 -0.64 22.63 -4.02
C VAL A 593 -1.97 23.35 -3.80
N SER A 594 -1.87 24.63 -3.44
CA SER A 594 -2.98 25.58 -3.42
C SER A 594 -2.48 26.89 -4.01
N SER A 595 -2.20 26.85 -5.32
CA SER A 595 -2.16 28.01 -6.19
C SER A 595 -2.69 27.62 -7.56
#